data_AF-A0A094A7N7-F1
#
_entry.id   AF-A0A094A7N7-F1
#
_cell.length_a   1.000
_cell.length_b   1.000
_cell.length_c   1.000
_cell.angle_alpha   90.00
_cell.angle_beta   90.00
_cell.angle_gamma   90.00
#
_symmetry.space_group_name_H-M   'P 1'
#
loop_
_entity.id
_entity.type
_entity.pdbx_description
1 polymer ?
#
loop_
_entity_poly.entity_id
_entity_poly.type
_entity_poly.pdbx_seq_one_letter_code
_entity_poly.pdbx_strand_id
1 'polypeptide(L)'
;MQSASTEARKEGDISSVFSSLNGEVQKPLPQRFAEQKQRLINGNEDAVQHAWNTLLPQLRREIEEIKGTGPAIVPELDFKDIDHPNTQQDFARRLKKTGVAVIRDVVSEEEALSWKAEIREYIKQNPQTKAFPPDDPQ
;
A
#
# COMPACT_ATOMS: atom_id res chain seq x y z
N MET A 1 34.87 -29.47 7.93
CA MET A 1 34.27 -28.44 7.05
C MET A 1 32.83 -28.85 6.80
N GLN A 2 31.89 -28.23 7.51
CA GLN A 2 30.48 -28.58 7.43
C GLN A 2 29.81 -27.58 6.50
N SER A 3 29.35 -28.05 5.35
CA SER A 3 28.64 -27.27 4.33
C SER A 3 27.26 -26.88 4.86
N ALA A 4 26.98 -25.58 4.94
CA ALA A 4 25.64 -25.08 5.19
C ALA A 4 24.75 -25.41 3.98
N SER A 5 23.72 -26.21 4.20
CA SER A 5 22.64 -26.42 3.24
C SER A 5 21.78 -25.16 3.20
N THR A 6 21.94 -24.34 2.17
CA THR A 6 20.94 -23.34 1.79
C THR A 6 19.69 -24.09 1.34
N GLU A 7 18.68 -24.19 2.21
CA GLU A 7 17.33 -24.56 1.78
C GLU A 7 16.87 -23.54 0.73
N ALA A 8 16.75 -24.00 -0.51
CA ALA A 8 16.11 -23.25 -1.57
C ALA A 8 14.66 -22.98 -1.13
N ARG A 9 14.32 -21.70 -0.94
CA ARG A 9 12.94 -21.29 -0.68
C ARG A 9 12.08 -21.87 -1.80
N LYS A 10 11.06 -22.67 -1.46
CA LYS A 10 10.04 -23.08 -2.43
C LYS A 10 9.45 -21.79 -3.01
N GLU A 11 9.71 -21.52 -4.29
CA GLU A 11 9.19 -20.40 -5.06
C GLU A 11 7.66 -20.45 -4.99
N GLY A 12 7.09 -19.64 -4.09
CA GLY A 12 5.71 -19.77 -3.64
C GLY A 12 4.74 -19.03 -4.54
N ASP A 13 3.77 -19.79 -5.06
CA ASP A 13 2.50 -19.26 -5.52
C ASP A 13 1.85 -18.45 -4.37
N ILE A 14 1.51 -17.18 -4.64
CA ILE A 14 0.90 -16.27 -3.66
C ILE A 14 -0.44 -16.80 -3.13
N SER A 15 -1.10 -17.72 -3.85
CA SER A 15 -2.32 -18.40 -3.39
C SER A 15 -2.12 -19.19 -2.09
N SER A 16 -0.88 -19.66 -1.83
CA SER A 16 -0.52 -20.36 -0.59
C SER A 16 -0.43 -19.43 0.63
N VAL A 17 -0.36 -18.12 0.40
CA VAL A 17 -0.19 -17.09 1.43
C VAL A 17 -1.53 -16.43 1.79
N PHE A 18 -2.50 -16.42 0.88
CA PHE A 18 -3.79 -15.74 1.07
C PHE A 18 -4.97 -16.72 1.18
N SER A 19 -5.18 -17.25 2.39
CA SER A 19 -6.33 -18.12 2.73
C SER A 19 -7.71 -17.47 2.45
N SER A 20 -7.76 -16.15 2.33
CA SER A 20 -8.99 -15.40 1.99
C SER A 20 -9.50 -15.63 0.56
N LEU A 21 -8.69 -16.21 -0.33
CA LEU A 21 -9.07 -16.48 -1.73
C LEU A 21 -9.77 -17.84 -1.91
N ASN A 22 -9.65 -18.75 -0.93
CA ASN A 22 -10.12 -20.13 -1.05
C ASN A 22 -11.48 -20.41 -0.39
N GLY A 23 -12.20 -19.37 0.04
CA GLY A 23 -13.53 -19.52 0.66
C GLY A 23 -13.52 -20.30 1.99
N GLU A 24 -12.35 -20.51 2.60
CA GLU A 24 -12.25 -21.18 3.89
C GLU A 24 -12.84 -20.30 5.00
N VAL A 25 -13.68 -20.92 5.84
CA VAL A 25 -14.22 -20.29 7.05
C VAL A 25 -13.05 -19.97 7.98
N GLN A 26 -12.85 -18.69 8.28
CA GLN A 26 -11.75 -18.25 9.14
C GLN A 26 -11.85 -18.93 10.51
N LYS A 27 -10.85 -19.76 10.82
CA LYS A 27 -10.71 -20.34 12.16
C LYS A 27 -10.39 -19.23 13.16
N PRO A 28 -10.89 -19.31 14.41
CA PRO A 28 -10.50 -18.38 15.45
C PRO A 28 -8.97 -18.28 15.57
N LEU A 29 -8.48 -17.05 15.70
CA LEU A 29 -7.07 -16.83 15.96
C LEU A 29 -6.66 -17.42 17.33
N PRO A 30 -5.40 -17.84 17.51
CA PRO A 30 -4.92 -18.36 18.78
C PRO A 30 -5.17 -17.41 19.98
N GLN A 31 -5.35 -17.98 21.17
CA GLN A 31 -5.68 -17.25 22.41
C GLN A 31 -4.78 -16.04 22.71
N ARG A 32 -3.49 -16.10 22.33
CA ARG A 32 -2.53 -15.00 22.47
C ARG A 32 -3.02 -13.66 21.89
N PHE A 33 -3.91 -13.68 20.89
CA PHE A 33 -4.49 -12.45 20.32
C PHE A 33 -5.56 -11.83 21.22
N ALA A 34 -6.29 -12.63 22.01
CA ALA A 34 -7.21 -12.12 23.03
C ALA A 34 -6.43 -11.51 24.21
N GLU A 35 -5.38 -12.20 24.66
CA GLU A 35 -4.45 -11.70 25.69
C GLU A 35 -3.79 -10.39 25.25
N GLN A 36 -3.38 -10.30 23.98
CA GLN A 36 -2.83 -9.07 23.40
C GLN A 36 -3.82 -7.91 23.44
N LYS A 37 -5.09 -8.14 23.08
CA LYS A 37 -6.14 -7.11 23.13
C LYS A 37 -6.38 -6.65 24.56
N GLN A 38 -6.44 -7.58 25.51
CA GLN A 38 -6.56 -7.25 26.94
C GLN A 38 -5.37 -6.40 27.39
N ARG A 39 -4.14 -6.80 27.07
CA ARG A 39 -2.92 -6.05 27.42
C ARG A 39 -2.91 -4.61 26.88
N LEU A 40 -3.46 -4.38 25.69
CA LEU A 40 -3.50 -3.05 25.06
C LEU A 40 -4.56 -2.12 25.67
N ILE A 41 -5.64 -2.68 26.22
CA ILE A 41 -6.83 -1.91 26.63
C ILE A 41 -6.96 -1.79 28.16
N ASN A 42 -6.42 -2.76 28.92
CA ASN A 42 -6.59 -2.86 30.38
C ASN A 42 -6.28 -1.53 31.09
N GLY A 43 -7.24 -1.02 31.85
CA GLY A 43 -7.14 0.24 32.60
C GLY A 43 -7.45 1.49 31.77
N ASN A 44 -7.79 1.36 30.49
CA ASN A 44 -8.15 2.45 29.58
C ASN A 44 -9.42 2.15 28.77
N GLU A 45 -10.26 1.21 29.21
CA GLU A 45 -11.45 0.71 28.50
C GLU A 45 -12.37 1.85 28.05
N ASP A 46 -12.75 2.72 28.99
CA ASP A 46 -13.64 3.85 28.73
C ASP A 46 -13.00 4.87 27.78
N ALA A 47 -11.70 5.13 27.92
CA ALA A 47 -10.96 6.06 27.07
C ALA A 47 -10.88 5.55 25.62
N VAL A 48 -10.61 4.25 25.43
CA VAL A 48 -10.58 3.61 24.11
C VAL A 48 -11.98 3.63 23.48
N GLN A 49 -13.02 3.28 24.25
CA GLN A 49 -14.40 3.33 23.75
C GLN A 49 -14.81 4.75 23.36
N HIS A 50 -14.48 5.74 24.18
CA HIS A 50 -14.75 7.15 23.89
C HIS A 50 -14.02 7.61 22.62
N ALA A 51 -12.71 7.33 22.51
CA ALA A 51 -11.92 7.68 21.34
C ALA A 51 -12.48 7.05 20.05
N TRP A 52 -12.90 5.78 20.11
CA TRP A 52 -13.55 5.09 19.00
C TRP A 52 -14.86 5.78 18.57
N ASN A 53 -15.71 6.09 19.55
CA ASN A 53 -16.99 6.76 19.29
C ASN A 53 -16.81 8.18 18.73
N THR A 54 -15.73 8.88 19.10
CA THR A 54 -15.39 10.20 18.53
C THR A 54 -14.73 10.08 17.14
N LEU A 55 -14.01 9.00 16.86
CA LEU A 55 -13.38 8.74 15.54
C LEU A 55 -14.41 8.47 14.45
N LEU A 56 -15.45 7.68 14.74
CA LEU A 56 -16.42 7.25 13.71
C LEU A 56 -17.12 8.43 12.98
N PRO A 57 -17.63 9.48 13.66
CA PRO A 57 -18.21 10.64 12.99
C PRO A 57 -17.19 11.44 12.16
N GLN A 58 -15.94 11.56 12.63
CA GLN A 58 -14.88 12.24 11.89
C GLN A 58 -14.56 11.49 10.60
N LEU A 59 -14.40 10.16 10.69
CA LEU A 59 -14.17 9.31 9.52
C LEU A 59 -15.30 9.41 8.50
N ARG A 60 -16.56 9.48 8.94
CA ARG A 60 -17.70 9.69 8.03
C ARG A 60 -17.59 11.02 7.28
N ARG A 61 -17.19 12.10 7.93
CA ARG A 61 -17.02 13.41 7.27
C ARG A 61 -15.91 13.36 6.21
N GLU A 62 -14.77 12.77 6.54
CA GLU A 62 -13.66 12.60 5.60
C GLU A 62 -14.07 11.73 4.40
N ILE A 63 -14.85 10.66 4.61
CA ILE A 63 -15.38 9.83 3.51
C ILE A 63 -16.29 10.64 2.58
N GLU A 64 -17.17 11.49 3.12
CA GLU A 64 -18.02 12.33 2.28
C GLU A 64 -17.23 13.41 1.54
N GLU A 65 -16.17 13.97 2.15
CA GLU A 65 -15.23 14.87 1.47
C GLU A 65 -14.53 14.16 0.28
N ILE A 66 -14.06 12.93 0.49
CA ILE A 66 -13.43 12.11 -0.56
C ILE A 66 -14.43 11.82 -1.68
N LYS A 67 -15.66 11.41 -1.36
CA LYS A 67 -16.70 11.15 -2.38
C LYS A 67 -17.06 12.41 -3.17
N GLY A 68 -17.18 13.56 -2.50
CA GLY A 68 -17.54 14.82 -3.12
C GLY A 68 -16.42 15.40 -3.99
N THR A 69 -15.17 15.29 -3.53
CA THR A 69 -14.00 15.83 -4.25
C THR A 69 -13.51 14.90 -5.35
N GLY A 70 -13.66 13.58 -5.16
CA GLY A 70 -13.19 12.58 -6.11
C GLY A 70 -11.66 12.58 -6.25
N PRO A 71 -11.10 12.22 -7.42
CA PRO A 71 -9.66 12.12 -7.64
C PRO A 71 -8.86 13.38 -7.30
N ALA A 72 -9.48 14.57 -7.41
CA ALA A 72 -8.85 15.85 -7.10
C ALA A 72 -8.47 16.02 -5.62
N ILE A 73 -8.92 15.13 -4.73
CA ILE A 73 -8.50 15.16 -3.32
C ILE A 73 -7.00 14.88 -3.19
N VAL A 74 -6.44 14.07 -4.09
CA VAL A 74 -5.00 13.77 -4.12
C VAL A 74 -4.25 15.05 -4.52
N PRO A 75 -3.35 15.55 -3.67
CA PRO A 75 -2.53 16.70 -4.02
C PRO A 75 -1.58 16.34 -5.16
N GLU A 76 -1.42 17.30 -6.07
CA GLU A 76 -0.54 17.17 -7.23
C GLU A 76 0.46 18.34 -7.26
N LEU A 77 1.65 18.07 -7.77
CA LEU A 77 2.75 19.04 -7.89
C LEU A 77 3.58 18.71 -9.13
N ASP A 78 3.90 19.72 -9.95
CA ASP A 78 4.88 19.53 -11.02
C ASP A 78 6.28 19.45 -10.42
N PHE A 79 7.12 18.54 -10.91
CA PHE A 79 8.47 18.34 -10.40
C PHE A 79 9.33 19.62 -10.48
N LYS A 80 9.13 20.44 -11.53
CA LYS A 80 9.78 21.75 -11.67
C LYS A 80 9.46 22.70 -10.50
N ASP A 81 8.33 22.48 -9.83
CA ASP A 81 7.83 23.33 -8.75
C ASP A 81 8.21 22.80 -7.36
N ILE A 82 8.98 21.71 -7.28
CA ILE A 82 9.26 21.00 -6.03
C ILE A 82 9.98 21.87 -5.01
N ASP A 83 10.78 22.84 -5.43
CA ASP A 83 11.55 23.74 -4.57
C ASP A 83 10.87 25.11 -4.33
N HIS A 84 9.68 25.35 -4.88
CA HIS A 84 8.98 26.63 -4.71
C HIS A 84 8.31 26.73 -3.32
N PRO A 85 8.72 27.66 -2.45
CA PRO A 85 8.32 27.65 -1.03
C PRO A 85 6.80 27.74 -0.79
N ASN A 86 6.09 28.54 -1.59
CA ASN A 86 4.64 28.73 -1.44
C ASN A 86 3.85 27.48 -1.86
N THR A 87 4.29 26.79 -2.91
CA THR A 87 3.67 25.57 -3.41
C THR A 87 3.91 24.40 -2.44
N GLN A 88 5.11 24.33 -1.84
CA GLN A 88 5.47 23.31 -0.87
C GLN A 88 4.57 23.29 0.37
N GLN A 89 4.17 24.45 0.91
CA GLN A 89 3.43 24.48 2.18
C GLN A 89 2.01 23.90 2.07
N ASP A 90 1.24 24.31 1.05
CA ASP A 90 -0.09 23.75 0.80
C ASP A 90 0.00 22.26 0.44
N PHE A 91 0.91 21.93 -0.48
CA PHE A 91 1.15 20.56 -0.90
C PHE A 91 1.51 19.64 0.28
N ALA A 92 2.46 20.04 1.13
CA ALA A 92 2.90 19.24 2.28
C ALA A 92 1.77 19.06 3.31
N ARG A 93 0.93 20.08 3.53
CA ARG A 93 -0.25 19.95 4.40
C ARG A 93 -1.24 18.95 3.82
N ARG A 94 -1.56 19.06 2.54
CA ARG A 94 -2.49 18.14 1.86
C ARG A 94 -1.94 16.71 1.86
N LEU A 95 -0.66 16.53 1.53
CA LEU A 95 0.02 15.22 1.57
C LEU A 95 -0.04 14.60 2.97
N LYS A 96 0.17 15.38 4.05
CA LYS A 96 0.03 14.86 5.42
C LYS A 96 -1.41 14.45 5.75
N LYS A 97 -2.42 15.14 5.18
CA LYS A 97 -3.84 14.80 5.37
C LYS A 97 -4.22 13.54 4.58
N THR A 98 -3.82 13.45 3.31
CA THR A 98 -4.25 12.38 2.39
C THR A 98 -3.36 11.14 2.45
N GLY A 99 -2.11 11.27 2.92
CA GLY A 99 -1.10 10.21 2.95
C GLY A 99 -0.52 9.84 1.59
N VAL A 100 -0.99 10.47 0.50
CA VAL A 100 -0.60 10.20 -0.89
C VAL A 100 -0.57 11.50 -1.71
N ALA A 101 0.24 11.53 -2.78
CA ALA A 101 0.33 12.63 -3.73
C ALA A 101 0.77 12.14 -5.11
N VAL A 102 0.58 12.99 -6.13
CA VAL A 102 1.15 12.82 -7.47
C VAL A 102 2.21 13.88 -7.70
N ILE A 103 3.41 13.48 -8.10
CA ILE A 103 4.41 14.41 -8.64
C ILE A 103 4.45 14.21 -10.15
N ARG A 104 4.07 15.25 -10.89
CA ARG A 104 4.00 15.23 -12.35
C ARG A 104 5.35 15.59 -12.96
N ASP A 105 5.60 15.06 -14.15
CA ASP A 105 6.75 15.42 -14.98
C ASP A 105 8.11 15.24 -14.27
N VAL A 106 8.24 14.23 -13.43
CA VAL A 106 9.52 13.85 -12.79
C VAL A 106 10.54 13.39 -13.85
N VAL A 107 10.06 12.66 -14.85
CA VAL A 107 10.78 12.26 -16.04
C VAL A 107 9.96 12.69 -17.25
N SER A 108 10.63 12.92 -18.39
CA SER A 108 9.92 13.25 -19.62
C SER A 108 9.11 12.04 -20.10
N GLU A 109 8.04 12.30 -20.84
CA GLU A 109 7.24 11.23 -21.45
C GLU A 109 8.09 10.36 -22.39
N GLU A 110 8.99 10.97 -23.16
CA GLU A 110 9.91 10.27 -24.05
C GLU A 110 10.81 9.28 -23.29
N GLU A 111 11.41 9.72 -22.18
CA GLU A 111 12.28 8.89 -21.35
C GLU A 111 11.48 7.74 -20.71
N ALA A 112 10.30 8.03 -20.16
CA ALA A 112 9.43 7.01 -19.57
C ALA A 112 9.00 5.94 -20.61
N LEU A 113 8.71 6.36 -21.85
CA LEU A 113 8.37 5.46 -22.95
C LEU A 113 9.56 4.62 -23.41
N SER A 114 10.78 5.19 -23.42
CA SER A 114 12.01 4.44 -23.71
C SER A 114 12.23 3.33 -22.69
N TRP A 115 12.17 3.65 -21.39
CA TRP A 115 12.34 2.66 -20.32
C TRP A 115 11.29 1.55 -20.40
N LYS A 116 10.04 1.89 -20.71
CA LYS A 116 8.99 0.90 -20.93
C LYS A 116 9.31 -0.04 -22.10
N ALA A 117 9.88 0.48 -23.18
CA ALA A 117 10.29 -0.35 -24.32
C ALA A 117 11.47 -1.27 -23.96
N GLU A 118 12.47 -0.74 -23.25
CA GLU A 118 13.62 -1.50 -22.76
C GLU A 118 13.21 -2.64 -21.83
N ILE A 119 12.30 -2.38 -20.87
CA ILE A 119 11.77 -3.41 -19.96
C ILE A 119 11.04 -4.50 -20.76
N ARG A 120 10.23 -4.14 -21.76
CA ARG A 120 9.53 -5.11 -22.61
C ARG A 120 10.49 -6.00 -23.39
N GLU A 121 11.55 -5.42 -23.95
CA GLU A 121 12.55 -6.19 -24.67
C GLU A 121 13.34 -7.10 -23.72
N TYR A 122 13.71 -6.61 -22.54
CA TYR A 122 14.34 -7.42 -21.51
C TYR A 122 13.48 -8.63 -21.11
N ILE A 123 12.18 -8.44 -20.88
CA ILE A 123 11.26 -9.54 -20.56
C ILE A 123 11.22 -10.57 -21.70
N LYS A 124 11.13 -10.10 -22.95
CA LYS A 124 11.10 -10.97 -24.14
C LYS A 124 12.38 -11.80 -24.29
N GLN A 125 13.53 -11.23 -23.97
CA GLN A 125 14.82 -11.92 -23.99
C GLN A 125 14.99 -12.94 -22.86
N ASN A 126 14.11 -12.93 -21.86
CA ASN A 126 14.20 -13.76 -20.66
C ASN A 126 12.91 -14.59 -20.42
N PRO A 127 12.50 -15.46 -21.36
CA PRO A 127 11.25 -16.23 -21.27
C PRO A 127 11.22 -17.26 -20.13
N GLN A 128 12.37 -17.56 -19.53
CA GLN A 128 12.47 -18.41 -18.33
C GLN A 128 11.90 -17.76 -17.07
N THR A 129 11.57 -16.47 -17.10
CA THR A 129 11.05 -15.72 -15.96
C THR A 129 9.63 -16.16 -15.64
N LYS A 130 9.42 -16.78 -14.47
CA LYS A 130 8.09 -17.17 -13.99
C LYS A 130 7.39 -15.97 -13.35
N ALA A 131 6.12 -15.77 -13.66
CA ALA A 131 5.30 -14.76 -13.02
C ALA A 131 3.86 -15.28 -12.82
N PHE A 132 3.05 -14.56 -12.05
CA PHE A 132 1.70 -14.98 -11.67
C PHE A 132 0.69 -13.86 -11.96
N PRO A 133 -0.49 -14.17 -12.50
CA PRO A 133 -0.91 -15.43 -13.11
C PRO A 133 0.03 -15.92 -14.24
N PRO A 134 0.20 -17.24 -14.47
CA PRO A 134 1.14 -17.77 -15.47
C PRO A 134 0.85 -17.29 -16.90
N ASP A 135 -0.42 -17.06 -17.22
CA ASP A 135 -0.90 -16.67 -18.55
C ASP A 135 -1.16 -15.16 -18.68
N ASP A 136 -1.15 -14.42 -17.57
CA ASP A 136 -1.34 -12.96 -17.51
C ASP A 136 -0.59 -12.36 -16.31
N PRO A 137 0.75 -12.39 -16.33
CA PRO A 137 1.54 -11.90 -15.22
C PRO A 137 1.40 -10.39 -15.05
N GLN A 138 1.05 -9.95 -13.84
CA GLN A 138 0.79 -8.55 -13.48
C GLN A 138 2.04 -7.85 -12.92
#